data_AF-A0A096LPY3-F1
#
_entry.id   AF-A0A096LPY3-F1
#
_cell.length_a   1.000
_cell.length_b   1.000
_cell.length_c   1.000
_cell.angle_alpha   90.00
_cell.angle_beta   90.00
_cell.angle_gamma   90.00
#
_symmetry.space_group_name_H-M   'P 1'
#
loop_
_entity.id
_entity.type
_entity.pdbx_description
1 polymer ?
#
loop_
_entity_poly.entity_id
_entity_poly.type
_entity_poly.pdbx_seq_one_letter_code
_entity_poly.pdbx_strand_id
1 'polypeptide(L)'
;QRNISLLTFDPDGDHVQCRHGSNSNECYTCTPPSVLSLSSSCSLSFSPTSSSYEGSYAVQLMMEDFPRQTITMTYYYYNSYSSTYKTTSKSSSSSMSRIPIQFVFKVDPAAPSCTAGEYLPRFLPPTPEHGAQFFIDVNEMIEINIRAEATQSDQRITELLFSGPFNMTKSSSGSGYFTLRWTPSFSQYDDDETHPICFTVQAKSVSSELRCVLVTVSNSES
;
A
#
# COMPACT_ATOMS: atom_id res chain seq x y z
N GLN A 1 10.46 13.51 -12.28
CA GLN A 1 10.64 12.28 -11.47
C GLN A 1 9.35 12.01 -10.73
N ARG A 2 8.89 10.76 -10.71
CA ARG A 2 7.68 10.33 -9.99
C ARG A 2 8.08 9.26 -8.99
N ASN A 3 7.63 9.41 -7.75
CA ASN A 3 7.87 8.44 -6.69
C ASN A 3 6.56 7.73 -6.36
N ILE A 4 6.63 6.43 -6.12
CA ILE A 4 5.51 5.57 -5.76
C ILE A 4 5.90 4.90 -4.45
N SER A 5 5.32 5.39 -3.37
CA SER A 5 5.54 4.85 -2.02
C SER A 5 4.50 3.76 -1.76
N LEU A 6 4.98 2.53 -1.53
CA LEU A 6 4.14 1.44 -1.05
C LEU A 6 3.83 1.68 0.45
N LEU A 7 2.68 1.22 0.93
CA LEU A 7 2.37 1.25 2.35
C LEU A 7 3.23 0.24 3.10
N THR A 8 4.07 0.71 4.02
CA THR A 8 4.97 -0.11 4.84
C THR A 8 4.57 -0.11 6.31
N PHE A 9 3.28 -0.31 6.58
CA PHE A 9 2.79 -0.33 7.96
C PHE A 9 3.05 -1.69 8.61
N ASP A 10 3.65 -1.65 9.78
CA ASP A 10 3.83 -2.80 10.66
C ASP A 10 3.18 -2.49 12.02
N PRO A 11 2.18 -3.28 12.46
CA PRO A 11 1.43 -3.02 13.70
C PRO A 11 2.30 -2.99 14.97
N ASP A 12 3.32 -3.85 15.04
CA ASP A 12 4.23 -3.97 16.18
C ASP A 12 5.39 -2.95 16.08
N GLY A 13 5.41 -2.20 14.98
CA GLY A 13 6.37 -1.16 14.67
C GLY A 13 7.66 -1.67 14.06
N ASP A 14 7.73 -2.93 13.65
CA ASP A 14 8.94 -3.50 13.10
C ASP A 14 9.42 -2.79 11.82
N HIS A 15 10.71 -2.98 11.54
CA HIS A 15 11.33 -2.27 10.45
C HIS A 15 11.05 -2.99 9.13
N VAL A 16 10.18 -2.41 8.33
CA VAL A 16 9.87 -2.93 6.99
C VAL A 16 10.87 -2.42 5.96
N GLN A 17 11.39 -3.35 5.16
CA GLN A 17 12.23 -3.05 4.00
C GLN A 17 11.70 -3.72 2.73
N CYS A 18 12.05 -3.15 1.58
CA CYS A 18 11.81 -3.77 0.29
C CYS A 18 13.09 -4.06 -0.46
N ARG A 19 13.08 -5.19 -1.17
CA ARG A 19 14.10 -5.57 -2.15
C ARG A 19 13.44 -6.19 -3.38
N HIS A 20 14.19 -6.30 -4.46
CA HIS A 20 13.75 -7.10 -5.61
C HIS A 20 13.71 -8.58 -5.24
N GLY A 21 12.75 -9.30 -5.82
CA GLY A 21 12.76 -10.76 -5.78
C GLY A 21 14.04 -11.31 -6.40
N SER A 22 14.58 -12.38 -5.81
CA SER A 22 15.94 -12.88 -6.11
C SER A 22 15.99 -14.33 -6.58
N ASN A 23 14.92 -15.09 -6.36
CA ASN A 23 14.86 -16.51 -6.68
C ASN A 23 13.48 -16.90 -7.24
N SER A 24 13.38 -18.11 -7.79
CA SER A 24 12.17 -18.60 -8.47
C SER A 24 10.90 -18.67 -7.61
N ASN A 25 11.04 -18.63 -6.28
CA ASN A 25 9.89 -18.61 -5.36
C ASN A 25 9.40 -17.19 -5.08
N GLU A 26 10.22 -16.17 -5.36
CA GLU A 26 9.91 -14.75 -5.12
C GLU A 26 9.49 -14.03 -6.41
N CYS A 27 10.01 -14.50 -7.55
CA CYS A 27 9.84 -13.85 -8.85
C CYS A 27 9.91 -14.85 -9.99
N TYR A 28 9.23 -14.52 -11.08
CA TYR A 28 9.24 -15.27 -12.33
C TYR A 28 10.48 -14.96 -13.18
N THR A 29 10.74 -13.68 -13.46
CA THR A 29 11.91 -13.24 -14.25
C THR A 29 13.07 -12.73 -13.40
N CYS A 30 12.81 -12.33 -12.14
CA CYS A 30 13.78 -11.79 -11.19
C CYS A 30 14.68 -10.66 -11.73
N THR A 31 14.21 -9.98 -12.77
CA THR A 31 14.93 -8.89 -13.44
C THR A 31 14.18 -7.60 -13.14
N PRO A 32 14.77 -6.68 -12.36
CA PRO A 32 14.16 -5.39 -12.08
C PRO A 32 13.93 -4.59 -13.37
N PRO A 33 12.80 -3.88 -13.51
CA PRO A 33 12.59 -2.97 -14.63
C PRO A 33 13.66 -1.87 -14.64
N SER A 34 14.37 -1.70 -15.76
CA SER A 34 15.44 -0.69 -15.90
C SER A 34 14.96 0.76 -15.77
N VAL A 35 13.65 0.99 -15.88
CA VAL A 35 13.02 2.30 -15.76
C VAL A 35 12.68 2.69 -14.32
N LEU A 36 12.80 1.74 -13.38
CA LEU A 36 12.50 1.93 -11.97
C LEU A 36 13.76 1.73 -11.12
N SER A 37 13.84 2.51 -10.05
CA SER A 37 14.77 2.26 -8.95
C SER A 37 13.99 2.04 -7.67
N LEU A 38 14.41 1.06 -6.88
CA LEU A 38 13.80 0.74 -5.59
C LEU A 38 14.69 1.22 -4.45
N SER A 39 14.08 1.90 -3.48
CA SER A 39 14.70 2.17 -2.18
C SER A 39 14.33 1.11 -1.15
N SER A 40 15.16 0.94 -0.12
CA SER A 40 14.89 0.02 0.98
C SER A 40 13.61 0.40 1.74
N SER A 41 13.22 1.66 1.78
CA SER A 41 11.95 2.13 2.38
C SER A 41 10.72 1.90 1.47
N CYS A 42 10.79 0.93 0.56
CA CYS A 42 9.69 0.55 -0.34
C CYS A 42 9.14 1.68 -1.24
N SER A 43 9.97 2.65 -1.59
CA SER A 43 9.63 3.67 -2.59
C SER A 43 10.27 3.34 -3.93
N LEU A 44 9.44 3.25 -4.97
CA LEU A 44 9.85 3.12 -6.36
C LEU A 44 9.97 4.50 -7.01
N SER A 45 11.11 4.80 -7.61
CA SER A 45 11.35 6.06 -8.31
C SER A 45 11.45 5.83 -9.82
N PHE A 46 10.64 6.58 -10.57
CA PHE A 46 10.65 6.64 -12.02
C PHE A 46 11.20 8.01 -12.47
N SER A 47 12.30 7.99 -13.20
CA SER A 47 13.00 9.18 -13.71
C SER A 47 13.17 9.25 -15.24
N PRO A 48 13.02 8.18 -16.06
CA PRO A 48 13.12 8.30 -17.51
C PRO A 48 12.08 9.27 -18.10
N THR A 49 12.51 10.06 -19.08
CA THR A 49 11.67 11.08 -19.76
C THR A 49 11.45 10.82 -21.25
N SER A 50 12.12 9.80 -21.81
CA SER A 50 12.00 9.44 -23.23
C SER A 50 10.78 8.57 -23.49
N SER A 51 10.08 8.80 -24.60
CA SER A 51 8.97 7.95 -25.08
C SER A 51 9.42 6.53 -25.45
N SER A 52 10.72 6.28 -25.62
CA SER A 52 11.27 4.94 -25.83
C SER A 52 11.07 3.98 -24.64
N TYR A 53 10.61 4.49 -23.50
CA TYR A 53 10.33 3.71 -22.29
C TYR A 53 8.82 3.48 -22.06
N GLU A 54 7.99 3.74 -23.07
CA GLU A 54 6.58 3.36 -23.04
C GLU A 54 6.43 1.84 -23.00
N GLY A 55 5.45 1.36 -22.23
CA GLY A 55 5.15 -0.08 -22.15
C GLY A 55 4.80 -0.57 -20.75
N SER A 56 4.71 -1.88 -20.63
CA SER A 56 4.35 -2.57 -19.40
C SER A 56 5.58 -3.23 -18.78
N TYR A 57 5.80 -2.99 -17.50
CA TYR A 57 6.92 -3.50 -16.73
C TYR A 57 6.40 -4.36 -15.58
N ALA A 58 6.87 -5.61 -15.49
CA ALA A 58 6.56 -6.47 -14.36
C ALA A 58 7.41 -6.07 -13.15
N VAL A 59 6.76 -5.58 -12.09
CA VAL A 59 7.41 -5.27 -10.81
C VAL A 59 7.21 -6.45 -9.88
N GLN A 60 8.31 -6.99 -9.34
CA GLN A 60 8.31 -8.16 -8.46
C GLN A 60 9.26 -7.90 -7.28
N LEU A 61 8.69 -7.60 -6.13
CA LEU A 61 9.38 -7.18 -4.92
C LEU A 61 9.10 -8.14 -3.77
N MET A 62 9.98 -8.13 -2.78
CA MET A 62 9.71 -8.69 -1.46
C MET A 62 9.65 -7.54 -0.47
N MET A 63 8.53 -7.44 0.25
CA MET A 63 8.40 -6.64 1.45
C MET A 63 8.72 -7.54 2.64
N GLU A 64 9.70 -7.14 3.42
CA GLU A 64 10.28 -7.95 4.49
C GLU A 64 10.21 -7.15 5.79
N ASP A 65 9.73 -7.79 6.85
CA ASP A 65 9.70 -7.19 8.18
C ASP A 65 10.89 -7.72 9.00
N PHE A 66 11.54 -6.82 9.74
CA PHE A 66 12.70 -7.06 10.56
C PHE A 66 12.48 -6.55 11.98
N PRO A 67 12.83 -7.36 13.00
CA PRO A 67 12.57 -6.96 14.37
C PRO A 67 13.47 -5.78 14.75
N ARG A 68 12.94 -4.84 15.53
CA ARG A 68 13.75 -3.69 16.01
C ARG A 68 14.96 -4.08 16.85
N GLN A 69 14.89 -5.23 17.50
CA GLN A 69 15.93 -5.77 18.36
C GLN A 69 15.99 -7.30 18.24
N THR A 70 17.04 -7.93 18.76
CA THR A 70 17.11 -9.39 18.75
C THR A 70 15.98 -9.97 19.60
N ILE A 71 15.11 -10.75 18.98
CA ILE A 71 14.06 -11.49 19.67
C ILE A 71 14.49 -12.94 19.91
N THR A 72 14.07 -13.49 21.04
CA THR A 72 14.28 -14.90 21.39
C THR A 72 12.92 -15.56 21.55
N MET A 73 12.67 -16.59 20.75
CA MET A 73 11.39 -17.30 20.74
C MET A 73 11.58 -18.73 21.22
N THR A 74 10.88 -19.08 22.30
CA THR A 74 10.82 -20.44 22.82
C THR A 74 9.49 -21.06 22.45
N TYR A 75 9.53 -22.19 21.76
CA TYR A 75 8.34 -22.87 21.28
C TYR A 75 8.40 -24.37 21.57
N TYR A 76 7.22 -24.98 21.69
CA TYR A 76 7.10 -26.40 21.92
C TYR A 76 7.17 -27.15 20.58
N TYR A 77 8.17 -28.01 20.43
CA TYR A 77 8.38 -28.79 19.22
C TYR A 77 7.94 -30.23 19.48
N TYR A 78 6.93 -30.68 18.73
CA TYR A 78 6.43 -32.04 18.78
C TYR A 78 6.82 -32.78 17.48
N ASN A 79 7.40 -33.97 17.61
CA ASN A 79 7.48 -34.94 16.53
C ASN A 79 6.95 -36.30 17.01
N SER A 80 6.87 -37.28 16.12
CA SER A 80 6.29 -38.60 16.42
C SER A 80 7.00 -39.40 17.53
N TYR A 81 8.16 -38.94 18.03
CA TYR A 81 9.00 -39.67 18.99
C TYR A 81 9.38 -38.86 20.24
N SER A 82 9.22 -37.53 20.22
CA SER A 82 9.69 -36.65 21.29
C SER A 82 9.00 -35.30 21.26
N SER A 83 8.84 -34.72 22.45
CA SER A 83 8.31 -33.39 22.66
C SER A 83 9.31 -32.60 23.49
N THR A 84 9.86 -31.53 22.94
CA THR A 84 10.89 -30.71 23.61
C THR A 84 10.66 -29.22 23.37
N TYR A 85 11.09 -28.39 24.32
CA TYR A 85 11.17 -26.95 24.10
C TYR A 85 12.40 -26.63 23.25
N LYS A 86 12.19 -25.87 22.18
CA LYS A 86 13.26 -25.32 21.34
C LYS A 86 13.28 -23.81 21.47
N THR A 87 14.48 -23.26 21.47
CA THR A 87 14.70 -21.81 21.49
C THR A 87 15.41 -21.40 20.21
N THR A 88 14.90 -20.38 19.53
CA THR A 88 15.52 -19.74 18.37
C THR A 88 15.65 -18.25 18.63
N SER A 89 16.61 -17.60 17.97
CA SER A 89 16.78 -16.14 18.05
C SER A 89 16.79 -15.55 16.64
N LYS A 90 16.16 -14.38 16.48
CA LYS A 90 16.22 -13.59 15.24
C LYS A 90 16.78 -12.21 15.56
N SER A 91 17.83 -11.84 14.85
CA SER A 91 18.43 -10.51 14.91
C SER A 91 17.69 -9.52 14.01
N SER A 92 17.95 -8.22 14.20
CA SER A 92 17.45 -7.13 13.34
C SER A 92 17.94 -7.19 11.89
N SER A 93 18.89 -8.07 11.57
CA SER A 93 19.38 -8.33 10.21
C SER A 93 18.68 -9.50 9.52
N SER A 94 17.80 -10.22 10.23
CA SER A 94 17.12 -11.40 9.72
C SER A 94 15.62 -11.16 9.65
N SER A 95 15.05 -11.21 8.44
CA SER A 95 13.61 -10.96 8.29
C SER A 95 12.74 -12.02 8.98
N MET A 96 11.68 -11.56 9.62
CA MET A 96 10.70 -12.38 10.31
C MET A 96 9.70 -12.97 9.33
N SER A 97 9.07 -12.08 8.58
CA SER A 97 8.09 -12.35 7.54
C SER A 97 8.56 -11.81 6.19
N ARG A 98 8.03 -12.37 5.10
CA ARG A 98 8.29 -11.92 3.73
C ARG A 98 7.02 -12.05 2.91
N ILE A 99 6.60 -10.95 2.29
CA ILE A 99 5.40 -10.89 1.45
C ILE A 99 5.82 -10.52 0.02
N PRO A 100 5.49 -11.35 -0.99
CA PRO A 100 5.74 -10.99 -2.38
C PRO A 100 4.73 -9.92 -2.84
N ILE A 101 5.25 -8.85 -3.43
CA ILE A 101 4.45 -7.78 -4.05
C ILE A 101 4.72 -7.81 -5.54
N GLN A 102 3.68 -8.13 -6.31
CA GLN A 102 3.77 -8.29 -7.76
C GLN A 102 2.66 -7.51 -8.46
N PHE A 103 3.04 -6.61 -9.36
CA PHE A 103 2.09 -5.82 -10.14
C PHE A 103 2.71 -5.37 -11.47
N VAL A 104 1.85 -4.91 -12.37
CA VAL A 104 2.27 -4.32 -13.65
C VAL A 104 2.36 -2.81 -13.48
N PHE A 105 3.54 -2.26 -13.76
CA PHE A 105 3.74 -0.82 -13.88
C PHE A 105 3.67 -0.44 -15.36
N LYS A 106 2.70 0.39 -15.72
CA LYS A 106 2.51 0.86 -17.11
C LYS A 106 3.05 2.27 -17.25
N VAL A 107 3.92 2.47 -18.23
CA VAL A 107 4.40 3.79 -18.66
C VAL A 107 3.61 4.19 -19.89
N ASP A 108 2.75 5.20 -19.71
CA ASP A 108 1.99 5.82 -20.79
C ASP A 108 2.85 6.85 -21.54
N PRO A 109 2.40 7.33 -22.72
CA PRO A 109 3.11 8.35 -23.48
C PRO A 109 3.38 9.61 -22.67
N ALA A 110 4.40 10.35 -23.10
CA ALA A 110 4.82 11.59 -22.44
C ALA A 110 3.62 12.54 -22.25
N ALA A 111 3.35 12.88 -20.99
CA ALA A 111 2.30 13.82 -20.64
C ALA A 111 2.66 15.25 -21.12
N PRO A 112 1.70 16.02 -21.65
CA PRO A 112 1.92 17.43 -22.00
C PRO A 112 2.35 18.30 -20.80
N SER A 113 1.97 17.90 -19.58
CA SER A 113 2.38 18.53 -18.33
C SER A 113 2.48 17.48 -17.23
N CYS A 114 3.46 17.63 -16.34
CA CYS A 114 3.61 16.83 -15.13
C CYS A 114 3.16 17.60 -13.87
N THR A 115 2.56 18.78 -14.04
CA THR A 115 2.09 19.61 -12.93
C THR A 115 0.87 18.95 -12.29
N ALA A 116 1.00 18.63 -11.00
CA ALA A 116 -0.10 18.09 -10.20
C ALA A 116 -1.22 19.12 -10.06
N GLY A 117 -2.46 18.69 -10.28
CA GLY A 117 -3.66 19.52 -10.26
C GLY A 117 -4.00 20.13 -11.63
N GLU A 118 -3.12 20.04 -12.63
CA GLU A 118 -3.41 20.40 -14.01
C GLU A 118 -3.73 19.16 -14.83
N TYR A 119 -2.70 18.39 -15.16
CA TYR A 119 -2.80 17.16 -15.95
C TYR A 119 -2.93 15.93 -15.06
N LEU A 120 -2.11 15.86 -14.01
CA LEU A 120 -2.14 14.78 -13.04
C LEU A 120 -3.12 15.11 -11.92
N PRO A 121 -4.09 14.23 -11.58
CA PRO A 121 -4.98 14.46 -10.45
C PRO A 121 -4.20 14.68 -9.16
N ARG A 122 -4.54 15.75 -8.44
CA ARG A 122 -3.94 16.10 -7.15
C ARG A 122 -5.00 16.05 -6.06
N PHE A 123 -4.68 15.41 -4.95
CA PHE A 123 -5.55 15.42 -3.78
C PHE A 123 -5.57 16.79 -3.10
N LEU A 124 -6.76 17.16 -2.62
CA LEU A 124 -7.03 18.37 -1.88
C LEU A 124 -7.59 18.01 -0.50
N PRO A 125 -7.44 18.89 0.51
CA PRO A 125 -8.20 18.77 1.75
C PRO A 125 -9.72 18.67 1.47
N PRO A 126 -10.46 17.82 2.20
CA PRO A 126 -10.07 17.11 3.42
C PRO A 126 -9.49 15.70 3.19
N THR A 127 -8.99 15.37 1.99
CA THR A 127 -8.40 14.03 1.73
C THR A 127 -7.30 13.72 2.74
N PRO A 128 -7.36 12.59 3.45
CA PRO A 128 -6.33 12.23 4.43
C PRO A 128 -4.97 12.03 3.77
N GLU A 129 -3.89 12.31 4.51
CA GLU A 129 -2.53 12.06 4.05
C GLU A 129 -2.21 10.56 3.99
N HIS A 130 -1.19 10.20 3.19
CA HIS A 130 -0.71 8.82 3.15
C HIS A 130 -0.17 8.39 4.52
N GLY A 131 -0.65 7.27 5.05
CA GLY A 131 -0.36 6.76 6.38
C GLY A 131 -1.21 7.37 7.50
N ALA A 132 -2.24 8.18 7.19
CA ALA A 132 -3.15 8.69 8.21
C ALA A 132 -3.86 7.54 8.95
N GLN A 133 -3.99 7.68 10.26
CA GLN A 133 -4.57 6.65 11.13
C GLN A 133 -5.93 7.11 11.65
N PHE A 134 -6.86 6.16 11.73
CA PHE A 134 -8.19 6.32 12.31
C PHE A 134 -8.44 5.19 13.30
N PHE A 135 -9.15 5.52 14.37
CA PHE A 135 -9.58 4.58 15.39
C PHE A 135 -11.10 4.64 15.45
N ILE A 136 -11.75 3.50 15.27
CA ILE A 136 -13.21 3.39 15.28
C ILE A 136 -13.64 2.17 16.06
N ASP A 137 -14.83 2.22 16.65
CA ASP A 137 -15.39 1.07 17.33
C ASP A 137 -16.16 0.15 16.37
N VAL A 138 -16.31 -1.12 16.79
CA VAL A 138 -17.22 -2.06 16.11
C VAL A 138 -18.62 -1.44 15.98
N ASN A 139 -19.23 -1.58 14.80
CA ASN A 139 -20.51 -0.97 14.42
C ASN A 139 -20.53 0.56 14.26
N GLU A 140 -19.42 1.26 14.50
CA GLU A 140 -19.27 2.68 14.17
C GLU A 140 -18.97 2.84 12.67
N MET A 141 -19.60 3.81 11.99
CA MET A 141 -19.31 4.06 10.59
C MET A 141 -18.21 5.10 10.43
N ILE A 142 -17.14 4.73 9.71
CA ILE A 142 -16.15 5.69 9.22
C ILE A 142 -16.54 6.24 7.84
N GLU A 143 -16.30 7.53 7.65
CA GLU A 143 -16.45 8.23 6.38
C GLU A 143 -15.12 8.89 5.99
N ILE A 144 -14.52 8.43 4.88
CA ILE A 144 -13.29 8.99 4.32
C ILE A 144 -13.66 9.86 3.12
N ASN A 145 -13.54 11.17 3.32
CA ASN A 145 -13.83 12.17 2.30
C ASN A 145 -12.61 12.43 1.42
N ILE A 146 -12.76 12.22 0.12
CA ILE A 146 -11.69 12.32 -0.87
C ILE A 146 -12.08 13.39 -1.87
N ARG A 147 -11.17 14.36 -2.03
CA ARG A 147 -11.28 15.44 -2.98
C ARG A 147 -10.03 15.49 -3.82
N ALA A 148 -10.20 15.54 -5.14
CA ALA A 148 -9.11 15.72 -6.07
C ALA A 148 -9.46 16.74 -7.15
N GLU A 149 -8.43 17.34 -7.74
CA GLU A 149 -8.57 18.25 -8.87
C GLU A 149 -7.64 17.87 -10.02
N ALA A 150 -8.12 18.11 -11.23
CA ALA A 150 -7.36 18.18 -12.47
C ALA A 150 -8.04 19.27 -13.31
N THR A 151 -7.36 20.40 -13.48
CA THR A 151 -7.92 21.63 -14.04
C THR A 151 -7.88 21.68 -15.56
N GLN A 152 -7.06 20.85 -16.20
CA GLN A 152 -7.00 20.81 -17.65
C GLN A 152 -8.28 20.17 -18.21
N SER A 153 -8.89 20.81 -19.21
CA SER A 153 -10.17 20.38 -19.80
C SER A 153 -10.15 18.95 -20.33
N ASP A 154 -8.99 18.50 -20.79
CA ASP A 154 -8.77 17.14 -21.27
C ASP A 154 -8.54 16.12 -20.16
N GLN A 155 -8.44 16.51 -18.90
CA GLN A 155 -8.20 15.62 -17.76
C GLN A 155 -9.36 15.66 -16.78
N ARG A 156 -10.53 15.22 -17.25
CA ARG A 156 -11.69 15.07 -16.38
C ARG A 156 -11.49 13.85 -15.48
N ILE A 157 -11.61 14.06 -14.16
CA ILE A 157 -11.65 12.97 -13.19
C ILE A 157 -12.84 12.07 -13.50
N THR A 158 -12.57 10.78 -13.69
CA THR A 158 -13.54 9.78 -14.11
C THR A 158 -13.94 8.87 -12.95
N GLU A 159 -12.98 8.44 -12.15
CA GLU A 159 -13.22 7.44 -11.11
C GLU A 159 -12.23 7.52 -9.95
N LEU A 160 -12.65 6.92 -8.84
CA LEU A 160 -11.79 6.53 -7.73
C LEU A 160 -11.66 5.01 -7.73
N LEU A 161 -10.42 4.53 -7.79
CA LEU A 161 -10.08 3.15 -7.51
C LEU A 161 -9.64 3.02 -6.06
N PHE A 162 -10.05 1.96 -5.39
CA PHE A 162 -9.66 1.70 -4.02
C PHE A 162 -9.58 0.21 -3.71
N SER A 163 -8.80 -0.12 -2.69
CA SER A 163 -8.70 -1.41 -2.02
C SER A 163 -8.94 -1.19 -0.54
N GLY A 164 -9.67 -2.11 0.10
CA GLY A 164 -10.02 -2.03 1.52
C GLY A 164 -10.93 -3.19 1.94
N PRO A 165 -11.53 -3.11 3.14
CA PRO A 165 -12.43 -4.14 3.67
C PRO A 165 -13.60 -4.47 2.73
N PHE A 166 -14.05 -5.73 2.75
CA PHE A 166 -14.98 -6.26 1.73
C PHE A 166 -16.34 -5.55 1.65
N ASN A 167 -16.85 -5.03 2.77
CA ASN A 167 -18.15 -4.35 2.88
C ASN A 167 -18.03 -2.83 2.78
N MET A 168 -16.89 -2.33 2.29
CA MET A 168 -16.69 -0.91 2.06
C MET A 168 -17.49 -0.43 0.83
N THR A 169 -18.10 0.74 0.95
CA THR A 169 -18.90 1.34 -0.13
C THR A 169 -18.28 2.64 -0.61
N LYS A 170 -18.44 2.90 -1.92
CA LYS A 170 -17.97 4.12 -2.59
C LYS A 170 -19.16 4.90 -3.11
N SER A 171 -19.15 6.22 -2.89
CA SER A 171 -20.07 7.16 -3.52
C SER A 171 -19.30 8.31 -4.17
N SER A 172 -19.92 8.97 -5.15
CA SER A 172 -19.36 10.15 -5.82
C SER A 172 -20.44 11.21 -6.00
N SER A 173 -20.08 12.45 -5.74
CA SER A 173 -20.90 13.63 -6.06
C SER A 173 -20.45 14.33 -7.36
N GLY A 174 -19.55 13.69 -8.13
CA GLY A 174 -18.97 14.24 -9.34
C GLY A 174 -17.83 15.23 -9.09
N SER A 175 -17.16 15.67 -10.16
CA SER A 175 -16.14 16.73 -10.12
C SER A 175 -14.98 16.49 -9.14
N GLY A 176 -14.54 15.22 -9.00
CA GLY A 176 -13.40 14.87 -8.15
C GLY A 176 -13.73 14.69 -6.66
N TYR A 177 -15.01 14.65 -6.31
CA TYR A 177 -15.46 14.34 -4.95
C TYR A 177 -15.92 12.89 -4.85
N PHE A 178 -15.36 12.19 -3.86
CA PHE A 178 -15.67 10.81 -3.54
C PHE A 178 -15.75 10.64 -2.03
N THR A 179 -16.56 9.68 -1.62
CA THR A 179 -16.67 9.31 -0.21
C THR A 179 -16.63 7.80 -0.11
N LEU A 180 -15.68 7.29 0.68
CA LEU A 180 -15.62 5.89 1.07
C LEU A 180 -16.25 5.74 2.46
N ARG A 181 -17.13 4.74 2.61
CA ARG A 181 -17.81 4.46 3.89
C ARG A 181 -17.60 3.01 4.28
N TRP A 182 -17.35 2.78 5.54
CA TRP A 182 -17.19 1.44 6.08
C TRP A 182 -17.73 1.36 7.50
N THR A 183 -18.31 0.22 7.84
CA THR A 183 -18.75 -0.11 9.20
C THR A 183 -18.19 -1.50 9.50
N PRO A 184 -17.18 -1.62 10.38
CA PRO A 184 -16.67 -2.90 10.82
C PRO A 184 -17.73 -3.63 11.64
N SER A 185 -17.73 -4.96 11.53
CA SER A 185 -18.46 -5.85 12.43
C SER A 185 -17.46 -6.56 13.34
N PHE A 186 -17.97 -7.35 14.29
CA PHE A 186 -17.12 -8.08 15.23
C PHE A 186 -16.15 -9.06 14.55
N SER A 187 -16.45 -9.53 13.33
CA SER A 187 -15.52 -10.40 12.59
C SER A 187 -14.27 -9.68 12.05
N GLN A 188 -14.28 -8.35 12.01
CA GLN A 188 -13.11 -7.53 11.64
C GLN A 188 -12.39 -6.99 12.88
N TYR A 189 -12.81 -7.41 14.06
CA TYR A 189 -12.13 -7.19 15.32
C TYR A 189 -11.36 -8.48 15.66
N ASP A 190 -10.05 -8.45 15.49
CA ASP A 190 -9.11 -9.50 15.91
C ASP A 190 -7.91 -8.81 16.57
N ASP A 191 -7.94 -8.65 17.91
CA ASP A 191 -6.89 -7.97 18.70
C ASP A 191 -6.45 -6.60 18.11
N ASP A 192 -7.39 -5.65 17.98
CA ASP A 192 -7.15 -4.32 17.41
C ASP A 192 -6.54 -4.35 15.98
N GLU A 193 -7.00 -5.31 15.15
CA GLU A 193 -6.58 -5.44 13.76
C GLU A 193 -6.67 -4.09 13.02
N THR A 194 -5.59 -3.76 12.31
CA THR A 194 -5.50 -2.54 11.51
C THR A 194 -5.71 -2.84 10.03
N HIS A 195 -6.71 -2.17 9.45
CA HIS A 195 -7.17 -2.38 8.09
C HIS A 195 -6.66 -1.27 7.16
N PRO A 196 -5.78 -1.56 6.18
CA PRO A 196 -5.32 -0.57 5.22
C PRO A 196 -6.37 -0.31 4.14
N ILE A 197 -6.67 0.97 3.90
CA ILE A 197 -7.54 1.42 2.81
C ILE A 197 -6.71 2.28 1.87
N CYS A 198 -6.44 1.79 0.67
CA CYS A 198 -5.61 2.44 -0.33
C CYS A 198 -6.44 2.90 -1.53
N PHE A 199 -6.20 4.10 -2.05
CA PHE A 199 -6.96 4.67 -3.14
C PHE A 199 -6.15 5.57 -4.07
N THR A 200 -6.61 5.65 -5.32
CA THR A 200 -6.13 6.56 -6.36
C THR A 200 -7.31 7.17 -7.12
N VAL A 201 -7.14 8.40 -7.58
CA VAL A 201 -8.11 9.06 -8.48
C VAL A 201 -7.57 9.01 -9.90
N GLN A 202 -8.41 8.57 -10.83
CA GLN A 202 -8.09 8.56 -12.25
C GLN A 202 -8.71 9.76 -12.98
N ALA A 203 -7.94 10.31 -13.91
CA ALA A 203 -8.41 11.18 -14.98
C ALA A 203 -7.89 10.62 -16.31
N LYS A 204 -8.81 10.19 -17.18
CA LYS A 204 -8.52 9.52 -18.47
C LYS A 204 -7.38 8.47 -18.37
N SER A 205 -6.18 8.81 -18.82
CA SER A 205 -5.01 7.93 -18.88
C SER A 205 -4.03 8.11 -17.72
N VAL A 206 -4.30 8.99 -16.76
CA VAL A 206 -3.40 9.26 -15.64
C VAL A 206 -4.10 9.08 -14.30
N SER A 207 -3.32 8.63 -13.32
CA SER A 207 -3.77 8.45 -11.94
C SER A 207 -3.02 9.40 -11.01
N SER A 208 -3.63 9.79 -9.90
CA SER A 208 -2.97 10.49 -8.80
C SER A 208 -1.79 9.69 -8.20
N GLU A 209 -1.15 10.25 -7.18
CA GLU A 209 -0.38 9.45 -6.22
C GLU A 209 -1.28 8.41 -5.51
N LEU A 210 -0.67 7.38 -4.91
CA LEU A 210 -1.35 6.40 -4.07
C LEU A 210 -1.45 6.93 -2.64
N ARG A 211 -2.66 7.04 -2.11
CA ARG A 211 -2.88 7.33 -0.69
C ARG A 211 -3.44 6.11 0.00
N CYS A 212 -2.85 5.74 1.12
CA CYS A 212 -3.34 4.69 1.98
C CYS A 212 -3.60 5.27 3.37
N VAL A 213 -4.70 4.89 3.99
CA VAL A 213 -5.00 5.19 5.39
C VAL A 213 -5.13 3.89 6.16
N LEU A 214 -4.92 3.96 7.47
CA LEU A 214 -4.94 2.83 8.38
C LEU A 214 -6.13 3.01 9.31
N VAL A 215 -6.99 2.01 9.41
CA VAL A 215 -8.14 2.04 10.32
C VAL A 215 -8.02 0.91 11.31
N THR A 216 -7.79 1.25 12.56
CA THR A 216 -7.74 0.31 13.68
C THR A 216 -9.15 0.18 14.27
N VAL A 217 -9.62 -1.06 14.42
CA VAL A 217 -10.95 -1.35 14.96
C VAL A 217 -10.82 -1.75 16.41
N SER A 218 -11.40 -0.96 17.32
CA SER A 218 -11.45 -1.26 18.75
C SER A 218 -12.80 -1.83 19.18
N ASN A 219 -12.82 -2.44 20.36
CA ASN A 219 -14.05 -2.83 21.04
C ASN A 219 -14.14 -2.11 22.40
N SER A 220 -14.76 -0.93 22.39
CA SER A 220 -14.98 -0.11 23.60
C SER A 220 -15.99 -0.68 24.61
N GLU A 221 -16.64 -1.82 24.33
CA GLU A 221 -17.52 -2.51 25.30
C GLU A 221 -16.80 -3.59 26.16
N SER A 222 -15.46 -3.54 26.29
CA SER A 222 -14.68 -4.44 27.16
C SER A 222 -14.19 -3.82 28.47
#